data_AF-A0A136KZQ9-F1
#
_entry.id   AF-A0A136KZQ9-F1
#
_cell.length_a   1.000
_cell.length_b   1.000
_cell.length_c   1.000
_cell.angle_alpha   90.00
_cell.angle_beta   90.00
_cell.angle_gamma   90.00
#
_symmetry.space_group_name_H-M   'P 1'
#
loop_
_entity.id
_entity.type
_entity.pdbx_description
1 polymer ?
#
loop_
_entity_poly.entity_id
_entity_poly.type
_entity_poly.pdbx_seq_one_letter_code
_entity_poly.pdbx_strand_id
1 'polypeptide(L)'
;MVTSAGRVFRTYKDGSARINGFLEDYACLAEAFLQLYQTTFDPHWYVLAQTLADNALKHFRAPDGGFFDTPDDGETLIARPRSLQDNAVPAGSSIMAKVLVMLAAYSGSADYEQAARETLAPLDAAMRQVPQAFGEALAAASMLVRGVREIAVVGEFNDDRTVALLTEIFDDYRPNAVVALSPADVDGEHTIPLLSYRTMQEGEPTVYVCRQFACQLPVTTPDALQSLLD
;
A
#
# COMPACT_ATOMS: atom_id res chain seq x y z
N MET A 1 -14.13 -11.35 9.95
CA MET A 1 -13.71 -11.89 8.63
C MET A 1 -12.21 -12.04 8.55
N VAL A 2 -11.43 -11.10 9.10
CA VAL A 2 -9.99 -11.29 9.34
C VAL A 2 -9.77 -11.87 10.75
N THR A 3 -8.86 -12.83 10.88
CA THR A 3 -8.45 -13.41 12.17
C THR A 3 -7.27 -12.64 12.77
N SER A 4 -6.98 -12.85 14.07
CA SER A 4 -5.79 -12.27 14.71
C SER A 4 -4.46 -12.70 14.07
N ALA A 5 -4.44 -13.84 13.36
CA ALA A 5 -3.28 -14.33 12.61
C ALA A 5 -3.21 -13.77 11.17
N GLY A 6 -4.10 -12.85 10.78
CA GLY A 6 -4.12 -12.28 9.43
C GLY A 6 -4.74 -13.17 8.36
N ARG A 7 -5.44 -14.25 8.73
CA ARG A 7 -6.20 -15.06 7.78
C ARG A 7 -7.55 -14.43 7.47
N VAL A 8 -7.92 -14.42 6.19
CA VAL A 8 -9.19 -13.88 5.70
C VAL A 8 -10.15 -15.02 5.41
N PHE A 9 -11.42 -14.83 5.77
CA PHE A 9 -12.53 -15.66 5.32
C PHE A 9 -13.43 -14.85 4.38
N ARG A 10 -13.78 -15.45 3.24
CA ARG A 10 -14.58 -14.83 2.18
C ARG A 10 -16.04 -14.60 2.58
N THR A 11 -16.57 -15.46 3.46
CA THR A 11 -17.98 -15.41 3.86
C THR A 11 -18.13 -15.42 5.37
N TYR A 12 -19.11 -14.65 5.83
CA TYR A 12 -19.54 -14.64 7.22
C TYR A 12 -21.06 -14.63 7.27
N LYS A 13 -21.63 -15.63 7.94
CA LYS A 13 -23.08 -15.72 8.13
C LYS A 13 -23.38 -16.40 9.46
N ASP A 14 -24.33 -15.86 10.22
CA ASP A 14 -24.85 -16.43 11.48
C ASP A 14 -23.74 -16.83 12.46
N GLY A 15 -22.77 -15.93 12.70
CA GLY A 15 -21.66 -16.18 13.63
C GLY A 15 -20.52 -17.03 13.04
N SER A 16 -20.63 -17.51 11.82
CA SER A 16 -19.72 -18.50 11.23
C SER A 16 -19.01 -17.99 9.99
N ALA A 17 -17.68 -18.12 9.98
CA ALA A 17 -16.83 -17.95 8.82
C ALA A 17 -16.29 -19.32 8.40
N ARG A 18 -16.34 -19.67 7.11
CA ARG A 18 -16.05 -21.05 6.67
C ARG A 18 -15.20 -21.17 5.41
N ILE A 19 -15.31 -20.22 4.50
CA ILE A 19 -14.61 -20.28 3.21
C ILE A 19 -13.35 -19.44 3.34
N ASN A 20 -12.19 -20.07 3.13
CA ASN A 20 -10.91 -19.36 3.08
C ASN A 20 -10.96 -18.25 2.03
N GLY A 21 -10.36 -17.11 2.35
CA GLY A 21 -10.19 -16.01 1.42
C GLY A 21 -9.28 -16.42 0.25
N PHE A 22 -9.60 -15.88 -0.91
CA PHE A 22 -8.78 -15.93 -2.11
C PHE A 22 -7.83 -14.73 -2.13
N LEU A 23 -6.85 -14.74 -3.02
CA LEU A 23 -5.88 -13.65 -3.15
C LEU A 23 -6.54 -12.28 -3.27
N GLU A 24 -7.62 -12.17 -4.05
CA GLU A 24 -8.39 -10.93 -4.19
C GLU A 24 -8.96 -10.42 -2.86
N ASP A 25 -9.38 -11.31 -1.96
CA ASP A 25 -9.92 -10.93 -0.66
C ASP A 25 -8.81 -10.31 0.21
N TYR A 26 -7.59 -10.86 0.14
CA TYR A 26 -6.41 -10.30 0.83
C TYR A 26 -5.97 -8.98 0.21
N ALA A 27 -5.90 -8.91 -1.11
CA ALA A 27 -5.43 -7.74 -1.84
C ALA A 27 -6.36 -6.53 -1.66
N CYS A 28 -7.66 -6.71 -1.87
CA CYS A 28 -8.65 -5.66 -1.70
C CYS A 28 -8.72 -5.17 -0.25
N LEU A 29 -8.65 -6.07 0.74
CA LEU A 29 -8.65 -5.67 2.15
C LEU A 29 -7.37 -4.93 2.54
N ALA A 30 -6.20 -5.39 2.08
CA ALA A 30 -4.94 -4.70 2.36
C ALA A 30 -4.93 -3.29 1.76
N GLU A 31 -5.39 -3.14 0.51
CA GLU A 31 -5.54 -1.82 -0.12
C GLU A 31 -6.53 -0.93 0.65
N ALA A 32 -7.69 -1.47 1.03
CA ALA A 32 -8.68 -0.73 1.82
C ALA A 32 -8.13 -0.30 3.19
N PHE A 33 -7.33 -1.13 3.85
CA PHE A 33 -6.69 -0.78 5.12
C PHE A 33 -5.62 0.30 4.94
N LEU A 34 -4.86 0.30 3.85
CA LEU A 34 -3.95 1.41 3.54
C LEU A 34 -4.72 2.73 3.28
N GLN A 35 -5.89 2.67 2.64
CA GLN A 35 -6.76 3.85 2.47
C GLN A 35 -7.35 4.34 3.80
N LEU A 36 -7.80 3.42 4.66
CA LEU A 36 -8.27 3.76 6.01
C LEU A 36 -7.14 4.38 6.84
N TYR A 37 -5.92 3.86 6.73
CA TYR A 37 -4.74 4.46 7.35
C TYR A 37 -4.56 5.91 6.88
N GLN A 38 -4.56 6.18 5.58
CA GLN A 38 -4.38 7.55 5.05
C GLN A 38 -5.53 8.50 5.37
N THR A 39 -6.69 7.99 5.81
CA THR A 39 -7.85 8.80 6.19
C THR A 39 -7.90 9.10 7.69
N THR A 40 -7.44 8.14 8.51
CA THR A 40 -7.58 8.18 9.97
C THR A 40 -6.27 8.36 10.71
N PHE A 41 -5.16 8.04 10.04
CA PHE A 41 -3.81 7.92 10.57
C PHE A 41 -3.67 6.98 11.78
N ASP A 42 -4.63 6.08 12.01
CA ASP A 42 -4.51 5.02 13.02
C ASP A 42 -3.56 3.92 12.52
N PRO A 43 -2.38 3.72 13.16
CA PRO A 43 -1.39 2.74 12.73
C PRO A 43 -1.91 1.29 12.70
N HIS A 44 -3.00 0.99 13.40
CA HIS A 44 -3.64 -0.31 13.37
C HIS A 44 -3.95 -0.78 11.93
N TRP A 45 -4.44 0.12 11.09
CA TRP A 45 -4.80 -0.21 9.70
C TRP A 45 -3.58 -0.54 8.86
N TYR A 46 -2.48 0.20 9.02
CA TYR A 46 -1.22 -0.10 8.35
C TYR A 46 -0.71 -1.50 8.74
N VAL A 47 -0.69 -1.82 10.03
CA VAL A 47 -0.24 -3.13 10.53
C VAL A 47 -1.11 -4.26 9.98
N LEU A 48 -2.43 -4.07 9.90
CA LEU A 48 -3.32 -5.04 9.28
C LEU A 48 -3.03 -5.24 7.79
N ALA A 49 -2.84 -4.15 7.03
CA ALA A 49 -2.48 -4.24 5.62
C ALA A 49 -1.18 -5.00 5.40
N GLN A 50 -0.15 -4.68 6.19
CA GLN A 50 1.14 -5.37 6.16
C GLN A 50 0.98 -6.86 6.45
N THR A 51 0.24 -7.19 7.51
CA THR A 51 -0.03 -8.58 7.91
C THR A 51 -0.73 -9.37 6.78
N LEU A 52 -1.66 -8.75 6.07
CA LEU A 52 -2.34 -9.39 4.94
C LEU A 52 -1.41 -9.60 3.75
N ALA A 53 -0.56 -8.62 3.42
CA ALA A 53 0.43 -8.75 2.36
C ALA A 53 1.44 -9.85 2.66
N ASP A 54 1.94 -9.94 3.91
CA ASP A 54 2.86 -11.00 4.33
C ASP A 54 2.22 -12.39 4.24
N ASN A 55 0.95 -12.51 4.63
CA ASN A 55 0.21 -13.76 4.46
C ASN A 55 0.03 -14.12 2.97
N ALA A 56 -0.22 -13.13 2.10
CA ALA A 56 -0.32 -13.35 0.67
C ALA A 56 1.02 -13.83 0.07
N LEU A 57 2.13 -13.18 0.43
CA LEU A 57 3.49 -13.58 0.05
C LEU A 57 3.83 -14.99 0.55
N LYS A 58 3.33 -15.39 1.72
CA LYS A 58 3.58 -16.72 2.27
C LYS A 58 2.79 -17.82 1.57
N HIS A 59 1.48 -17.62 1.38
CA HIS A 59 0.56 -18.71 1.04
C HIS A 59 0.14 -18.74 -0.43
N PHE A 60 0.30 -17.64 -1.16
CA PHE A 60 -0.25 -17.49 -2.52
C PHE A 60 0.83 -17.40 -3.60
N ARG A 61 2.12 -17.33 -3.25
CA ARG A 61 3.18 -17.14 -4.27
C ARG A 61 3.25 -18.29 -5.27
N ALA A 62 3.43 -17.93 -6.53
CA ALA A 62 3.68 -18.84 -7.63
C ALA A 62 5.19 -18.90 -7.96
N PRO A 63 5.70 -20.02 -8.51
CA PRO A 63 7.12 -20.18 -8.81
C PRO A 63 7.70 -19.18 -9.82
N ASP A 64 6.86 -18.56 -10.65
CA ASP A 64 7.26 -17.56 -11.64
C ASP A 64 7.25 -16.12 -11.10
N GLY A 65 7.09 -15.95 -9.79
CA GLY A 65 7.04 -14.65 -9.14
C GLY A 65 5.66 -14.00 -9.10
N GLY A 66 4.63 -14.63 -9.68
CA GLY A 66 3.24 -14.19 -9.54
C GLY A 66 2.56 -14.73 -8.28
N PHE A 67 1.22 -14.78 -8.33
CA PHE A 67 0.40 -15.40 -7.31
C PHE A 67 -0.62 -16.38 -7.90
N PHE A 68 -1.00 -17.36 -7.09
CA PHE A 68 -2.20 -18.18 -7.24
C PHE A 68 -3.41 -17.49 -6.60
N ASP A 69 -4.61 -17.82 -7.06
CA ASP A 69 -5.84 -17.25 -6.50
C ASP A 69 -6.23 -17.90 -5.16
N THR A 70 -5.82 -19.16 -4.94
CA THR A 70 -6.10 -19.92 -3.71
C THR A 70 -4.85 -20.04 -2.84
N PRO A 71 -4.95 -20.19 -1.51
CA PRO A 71 -3.79 -20.43 -0.66
C PRO A 71 -3.27 -21.88 -0.82
N ASP A 72 -2.01 -22.10 -0.43
CA ASP A 72 -1.34 -23.41 -0.47
C ASP A 72 -1.79 -24.37 0.64
N ASP A 73 -2.31 -23.83 1.74
CA ASP A 73 -2.86 -24.55 2.89
C ASP A 73 -4.39 -24.64 2.87
N GLY A 74 -4.99 -24.42 1.70
CA GLY A 74 -6.41 -24.58 1.44
C GLY A 74 -6.81 -26.00 1.05
N GLU A 75 -7.95 -26.12 0.36
CA GLU A 75 -8.36 -27.37 -0.28
C GLU A 75 -7.31 -27.82 -1.30
N THR A 76 -7.00 -29.12 -1.31
CA THR A 76 -6.11 -29.71 -2.31
C THR A 76 -6.78 -29.72 -3.68
N LEU A 77 -6.41 -28.78 -4.54
CA LEU A 77 -6.88 -28.71 -5.92
C LEU A 77 -5.93 -29.43 -6.89
N ILE A 78 -6.48 -29.95 -8.00
CA ILE A 78 -5.68 -30.54 -9.10
C ILE A 78 -4.71 -29.50 -9.69
N ALA A 79 -5.19 -28.27 -9.86
CA ALA A 79 -4.41 -27.11 -10.26
C ALA A 79 -4.94 -25.88 -9.53
N ARG A 80 -4.03 -25.04 -9.04
CA ARG A 80 -4.39 -23.75 -8.43
C ARG A 80 -4.58 -22.71 -9.55
N PRO A 81 -5.77 -22.09 -9.66
CA PRO A 81 -6.03 -21.11 -10.71
C PRO A 81 -5.23 -19.82 -10.51
N ARG A 82 -5.08 -19.06 -11.60
CA ARG A 82 -4.40 -17.78 -11.65
C ARG A 82 -5.16 -16.82 -12.56
N SER A 83 -5.78 -15.82 -11.97
CA SER A 83 -6.44 -14.74 -12.69
C SER A 83 -5.42 -13.62 -12.92
N LEU A 84 -4.97 -13.47 -14.16
CA LEU A 84 -3.91 -12.51 -14.54
C LEU A 84 -4.43 -11.22 -15.16
N GLN A 85 -5.64 -11.25 -15.72
CA GLN A 85 -6.25 -10.12 -16.43
C GLN A 85 -7.38 -9.53 -15.61
N ASP A 86 -7.48 -8.21 -15.66
CA ASP A 86 -8.62 -7.48 -15.15
C ASP A 86 -9.84 -7.82 -16.04
N ASN A 87 -10.92 -8.26 -15.41
CA ASN A 87 -12.19 -8.59 -16.07
C ASN A 87 -13.31 -7.77 -15.43
N ALA A 88 -14.43 -8.41 -15.04
CA ALA A 88 -15.49 -7.73 -14.28
C ALA A 88 -14.99 -7.16 -12.94
N VAL A 89 -13.91 -7.73 -12.41
CA VAL A 89 -13.16 -7.24 -11.25
C VAL A 89 -11.65 -7.23 -11.60
N PRO A 90 -10.84 -6.38 -10.95
CA PRO A 90 -9.40 -6.42 -11.14
C PRO A 90 -8.80 -7.73 -10.67
N ALA A 91 -7.69 -8.14 -11.26
CA ALA A 91 -6.96 -9.32 -10.83
C ALA A 91 -6.36 -9.12 -9.44
N GLY A 92 -6.58 -10.07 -8.52
CA GLY A 92 -6.03 -10.00 -7.16
C GLY A 92 -4.50 -9.88 -7.12
N SER A 93 -3.81 -10.45 -8.11
CA SER A 93 -2.36 -10.33 -8.26
C SER A 93 -1.92 -8.90 -8.62
N SER A 94 -2.67 -8.21 -9.47
CA SER A 94 -2.44 -6.80 -9.83
C SER A 94 -2.64 -5.88 -8.64
N ILE A 95 -3.75 -6.04 -7.91
CA ILE A 95 -4.01 -5.24 -6.69
C ILE A 95 -2.93 -5.52 -5.64
N MET A 96 -2.55 -6.79 -5.43
CA MET A 96 -1.50 -7.13 -4.48
C MET A 96 -0.15 -6.53 -4.88
N ALA A 97 0.19 -6.52 -6.17
CA ALA A 97 1.41 -5.85 -6.64
C ALA A 97 1.41 -4.36 -6.26
N LYS A 98 0.31 -3.64 -6.45
CA LYS A 98 0.17 -2.24 -6.04
C LYS A 98 0.30 -2.07 -4.52
N VAL A 99 -0.36 -2.90 -3.72
CA VAL A 99 -0.24 -2.91 -2.26
C VAL A 99 1.22 -3.08 -1.83
N LEU A 100 1.95 -4.00 -2.45
CA LEU A 100 3.37 -4.22 -2.17
C LEU A 100 4.22 -2.99 -2.52
N VAL A 101 3.93 -2.29 -3.62
CA VAL A 101 4.61 -1.01 -3.95
C VAL A 101 4.33 0.05 -2.87
N MET A 102 3.08 0.17 -2.41
CA MET A 102 2.73 1.12 -1.35
C MET A 102 3.41 0.77 -0.02
N LEU A 103 3.40 -0.50 0.36
CA LEU A 103 4.08 -0.97 1.57
C LEU A 103 5.60 -0.77 1.49
N ALA A 104 6.21 -0.97 0.31
CA ALA A 104 7.61 -0.64 0.09
C ALA A 104 7.87 0.84 0.33
N ALA A 105 7.03 1.74 -0.18
CA ALA A 105 7.16 3.19 0.04
C ALA A 105 7.01 3.59 1.53
N TYR A 106 6.12 2.93 2.28
CA TYR A 106 5.99 3.17 3.72
C TYR A 106 7.15 2.62 4.56
N SER A 107 7.77 1.53 4.12
CA SER A 107 8.67 0.75 4.98
C SER A 107 10.15 0.75 4.57
N GLY A 108 10.46 1.09 3.33
CA GLY A 108 11.80 0.87 2.75
C GLY A 108 12.13 -0.58 2.45
N SER A 109 11.14 -1.48 2.52
CA SER A 109 11.35 -2.91 2.27
C SER A 109 11.65 -3.20 0.80
N ALA A 110 12.91 -3.56 0.54
CA ALA A 110 13.34 -4.07 -0.77
C ALA A 110 12.62 -5.37 -1.14
N ASP A 111 12.22 -6.18 -0.16
CA ASP A 111 11.50 -7.43 -0.39
C ASP A 111 10.09 -7.17 -0.96
N TYR A 112 9.38 -6.16 -0.46
CA TYR A 112 8.09 -5.77 -1.03
C TYR A 112 8.23 -5.20 -2.43
N GLU A 113 9.21 -4.32 -2.67
CA GLU A 113 9.45 -3.78 -4.00
C GLU A 113 9.79 -4.90 -5.00
N GLN A 114 10.68 -5.81 -4.61
CA GLN A 114 11.09 -6.94 -5.44
C GLN A 114 9.91 -7.87 -5.72
N ALA A 115 9.10 -8.21 -4.71
CA ALA A 115 7.93 -9.04 -4.91
C ALA A 115 6.90 -8.39 -5.84
N ALA A 116 6.72 -7.07 -5.77
CA ALA A 116 5.87 -6.33 -6.71
C ALA A 116 6.42 -6.41 -8.15
N ARG A 117 7.72 -6.20 -8.34
CA ARG A 117 8.39 -6.31 -9.65
C ARG A 117 8.25 -7.71 -10.24
N GLU A 118 8.50 -8.74 -9.44
CA GLU A 118 8.35 -10.14 -9.83
C GLU A 118 6.92 -10.49 -10.22
N THR A 119 5.92 -9.90 -9.56
CA THR A 119 4.51 -10.14 -9.87
C THR A 119 4.14 -9.58 -11.24
N LEU A 120 4.72 -8.43 -11.61
CA LEU A 120 4.43 -7.74 -12.87
C LEU A 120 5.28 -8.23 -14.05
N ALA A 121 6.48 -8.75 -13.80
CA ALA A 121 7.42 -9.13 -14.86
C ALA A 121 6.84 -10.16 -15.88
N PRO A 122 6.12 -11.23 -15.47
CA PRO A 122 5.48 -12.15 -16.41
C PRO A 122 4.40 -11.51 -17.28
N LEU A 123 3.86 -10.36 -16.87
CA LEU A 123 2.77 -9.66 -17.56
C LEU A 123 3.27 -8.63 -18.59
N ASP A 124 4.57 -8.29 -18.64
CA ASP A 124 5.10 -7.20 -19.50
C ASP A 124 4.67 -7.33 -20.98
N ALA A 125 4.87 -8.52 -21.56
CA ALA A 125 4.51 -8.75 -22.95
C ALA A 125 2.99 -8.60 -23.19
N ALA A 126 2.16 -9.09 -22.25
CA ALA A 126 0.71 -9.03 -22.37
C ALA A 126 0.18 -7.60 -22.15
N MET A 127 0.73 -6.87 -21.18
CA MET A 127 0.41 -5.45 -20.92
C MET A 127 0.68 -4.57 -22.15
N ARG A 128 1.73 -4.85 -22.92
CA ARG A 128 2.04 -4.12 -24.16
C ARG A 128 1.08 -4.46 -25.31
N GLN A 129 0.61 -5.70 -25.39
CA GLN A 129 -0.26 -6.17 -26.47
C GLN A 129 -1.73 -5.80 -26.24
N VAL A 130 -2.22 -5.89 -25.00
CA VAL A 130 -3.64 -5.70 -24.64
C VAL A 130 -3.76 -4.86 -23.36
N PRO A 131 -3.26 -3.61 -23.33
CA PRO A 131 -3.17 -2.80 -22.11
C PRO A 131 -4.52 -2.61 -21.38
N GLN A 132 -5.63 -2.59 -22.12
CA GLN A 132 -6.97 -2.44 -21.55
C GLN A 132 -7.40 -3.60 -20.64
N ALA A 133 -6.73 -4.75 -20.70
CA ALA A 133 -7.00 -5.91 -19.84
C ALA A 133 -6.13 -5.94 -18.56
N PHE A 134 -5.30 -4.92 -18.34
CA PHE A 134 -4.29 -4.88 -17.27
C PHE A 134 -4.19 -3.50 -16.62
N GLY A 135 -5.32 -2.80 -16.47
CA GLY A 135 -5.36 -1.45 -15.90
C GLY A 135 -4.71 -1.37 -14.51
N GLU A 136 -4.99 -2.33 -13.63
CA GLU A 136 -4.46 -2.32 -12.26
C GLU A 136 -2.97 -2.67 -12.23
N ALA A 137 -2.54 -3.64 -13.06
CA ALA A 137 -1.13 -3.99 -13.18
C ALA A 137 -0.32 -2.83 -13.79
N LEU A 138 -0.88 -2.11 -14.76
CA LEU A 138 -0.27 -0.91 -15.34
C LEU A 138 -0.22 0.25 -14.34
N ALA A 139 -1.20 0.39 -13.44
CA ALA A 139 -1.14 1.35 -12.35
C ALA A 139 0.02 1.03 -11.40
N ALA A 140 0.16 -0.22 -10.96
CA ALA A 140 1.28 -0.67 -10.12
C ALA A 140 2.64 -0.48 -10.84
N ALA A 141 2.72 -0.82 -12.12
CA ALA A 141 3.92 -0.60 -12.94
C ALA A 141 4.26 0.89 -13.07
N SER A 142 3.25 1.75 -13.24
CA SER A 142 3.43 3.20 -13.30
C SER A 142 4.03 3.74 -11.99
N MET A 143 3.57 3.24 -10.83
CA MET A 143 4.14 3.60 -9.52
C MET A 143 5.61 3.19 -9.42
N LEU A 144 5.98 1.98 -9.85
CA LEU A 144 7.37 1.50 -9.83
C LEU A 144 8.29 2.29 -10.78
N VAL A 145 7.78 2.72 -11.93
CA VAL A 145 8.57 3.44 -12.95
C VAL A 145 8.69 4.92 -12.63
N ARG A 146 7.61 5.57 -12.19
CA ARG A 146 7.60 7.01 -11.88
C ARG A 146 8.09 7.30 -10.46
N GLY A 147 8.15 6.27 -9.61
CA GLY A 147 8.38 6.39 -8.19
C GLY A 147 7.11 6.78 -7.43
N VAL A 148 7.08 6.44 -6.14
CA VAL A 148 6.04 6.87 -5.19
C VAL A 148 6.60 8.06 -4.41
N ARG A 149 5.80 9.11 -4.24
CA ARG A 149 6.10 10.20 -3.32
C ARG A 149 5.78 9.73 -1.90
N GLU A 150 6.78 9.77 -1.04
CA GLU A 150 6.64 9.39 0.37
C GLU A 150 6.46 10.67 1.18
N ILE A 151 5.27 10.88 1.74
CA ILE A 151 4.90 12.12 2.44
C ILE A 151 4.75 11.81 3.93
N ALA A 152 5.68 12.29 4.76
CA ALA A 152 5.58 12.20 6.21
C ALA A 152 5.18 13.55 6.80
N VAL A 153 4.11 13.55 7.60
CA VAL A 153 3.60 14.71 8.32
C VAL A 153 3.86 14.53 9.81
N VAL A 154 4.43 15.54 10.46
CA VAL A 154 4.59 15.58 11.92
C VAL A 154 3.77 16.75 12.42
N GLY A 155 2.70 16.48 13.16
CA GLY A 155 1.68 17.48 13.53
C GLY A 155 0.45 16.81 14.10
N GLU A 156 -0.10 17.37 15.18
CA GLU A 156 -1.39 16.92 15.74
C GLU A 156 -2.48 16.97 14.67
N PHE A 157 -3.22 15.87 14.49
CA PHE A 157 -4.18 15.72 13.38
C PHE A 157 -5.33 16.75 13.42
N ASN A 158 -5.67 17.24 14.61
CA ASN A 158 -6.75 18.23 14.82
C ASN A 158 -6.22 19.67 14.96
N ASP A 159 -4.92 19.92 14.80
CA ASP A 159 -4.37 21.29 14.74
C ASP A 159 -4.67 21.89 13.36
N ASP A 160 -5.23 23.11 13.32
CA ASP A 160 -5.65 23.79 12.08
C ASP A 160 -4.50 23.93 11.06
N ARG A 161 -3.25 24.08 11.51
CA ARG A 161 -2.07 24.18 10.63
C ARG A 161 -1.74 22.83 9.99
N THR A 162 -1.82 21.74 10.77
CA THR A 162 -1.68 20.38 10.23
C THR A 162 -2.80 20.08 9.22
N VAL A 163 -4.05 20.45 9.55
CA VAL A 163 -5.20 20.27 8.65
C VAL A 163 -5.00 21.04 7.34
N ALA A 164 -4.45 22.25 7.37
CA ALA A 164 -4.13 23.01 6.16
C ALA A 164 -3.09 22.29 5.27
N LEU A 165 -2.05 21.71 5.86
CA LEU A 165 -1.04 20.92 5.12
C LEU A 165 -1.65 19.63 4.54
N LEU A 166 -2.47 18.92 5.32
CA LEU A 166 -3.17 17.72 4.85
C LEU A 166 -4.15 18.04 3.72
N THR A 167 -4.83 19.19 3.79
CA THR A 167 -5.73 19.66 2.74
C THR A 167 -4.94 19.83 1.44
N GLU A 168 -3.81 20.52 1.47
CA GLU A 168 -2.93 20.66 0.29
C GLU A 168 -2.49 19.31 -0.28
N ILE A 169 -2.16 18.33 0.58
CA ILE A 169 -1.76 16.98 0.17
C ILE A 169 -2.89 16.22 -0.54
N PHE A 170 -4.14 16.41 -0.11
CA PHE A 170 -5.29 15.64 -0.59
C PHE A 170 -6.20 16.38 -1.57
N ASP A 171 -5.99 17.68 -1.82
CA ASP A 171 -6.84 18.48 -2.72
C ASP A 171 -6.77 17.99 -4.18
N ASP A 172 -5.58 17.62 -4.65
CA ASP A 172 -5.39 17.03 -5.98
C ASP A 172 -5.32 15.50 -5.95
N TYR A 173 -5.76 14.89 -7.05
CA TYR A 173 -5.60 13.46 -7.26
C TYR A 173 -4.13 13.08 -7.52
N ARG A 174 -3.48 12.49 -6.51
CA ARG A 174 -2.07 12.07 -6.55
C ARG A 174 -1.95 10.55 -6.43
N PRO A 175 -2.08 9.79 -7.54
CA PRO A 175 -2.12 8.32 -7.51
C PRO A 175 -0.80 7.64 -7.09
N ASN A 176 0.32 8.36 -7.19
CA ASN A 176 1.65 7.84 -6.86
C ASN A 176 2.20 8.49 -5.58
N ALA A 177 1.39 8.54 -4.53
CA ALA A 177 1.79 9.07 -3.23
C ALA A 177 1.32 8.16 -2.09
N VAL A 178 2.09 8.14 -1.01
CA VAL A 178 1.69 7.60 0.28
C VAL A 178 1.87 8.66 1.34
N VAL A 179 0.91 8.77 2.25
CA VAL A 179 0.94 9.75 3.35
C VAL A 179 0.98 9.01 4.68
N ALA A 180 1.89 9.42 5.55
CA ALA A 180 1.96 9.00 6.95
C ALA A 180 1.93 10.23 7.86
N LEU A 181 1.32 10.11 9.03
CA LEU A 181 1.27 11.18 10.03
C LEU A 181 1.68 10.65 11.41
N SER A 182 2.51 11.42 12.10
CA SER A 182 2.74 11.31 13.54
C SER A 182 2.23 12.57 14.24
N PRO A 183 1.46 12.47 15.34
CA PRO A 183 0.99 13.64 16.08
C PRO A 183 2.12 14.41 16.77
N ALA A 184 3.27 13.77 16.99
CA ALA A 184 4.42 14.32 17.70
C ALA A 184 5.75 13.86 17.07
N ASP A 185 6.84 14.49 17.52
CA ASP A 185 8.21 14.16 17.14
C ASP A 185 8.53 12.67 17.36
N VAL A 186 9.27 12.10 16.41
CA VAL A 186 9.70 10.71 16.42
C VAL A 186 11.22 10.67 16.48
N ASP A 187 11.79 10.39 17.67
CA ASP A 187 13.24 10.34 17.91
C ASP A 187 13.91 9.01 17.51
N GLY A 188 13.17 8.10 16.89
CA GLY A 188 13.59 6.71 16.70
C GLY A 188 12.89 5.96 15.58
N GLU A 189 13.06 4.64 15.60
CA GLU A 189 12.29 3.71 14.80
C GLU A 189 10.80 3.79 15.16
N HIS A 190 9.94 3.66 14.14
CA HIS A 190 8.49 3.78 14.27
C HIS A 190 7.81 2.59 13.59
N THR A 191 6.61 2.20 14.05
CA THR A 191 5.83 1.11 13.45
C THR A 191 5.62 1.30 11.95
N ILE A 192 5.56 2.55 11.51
CA ILE A 192 5.51 2.98 10.11
C ILE A 192 6.86 3.64 9.82
N PRO A 193 7.81 2.94 9.18
CA PRO A 193 9.20 3.40 9.05
C PRO A 193 9.37 4.75 8.34
N LEU A 194 8.44 5.13 7.47
CA LEU A 194 8.40 6.46 6.84
C LEU A 194 8.39 7.62 7.86
N LEU A 195 7.88 7.40 9.08
CA LEU A 195 7.84 8.40 10.15
C LEU A 195 9.08 8.38 11.04
N SER A 196 9.98 7.41 10.87
CA SER A 196 11.17 7.30 11.72
C SER A 196 12.07 8.51 11.59
N TYR A 197 12.51 9.04 12.72
CA TYR A 197 13.38 10.21 12.79
C TYR A 197 12.79 11.45 12.09
N ARG A 198 11.49 11.69 12.24
CA ARG A 198 10.80 12.87 11.72
C ARG A 198 10.31 13.73 12.88
N THR A 199 10.67 15.00 12.85
CA THR A 199 10.32 15.98 13.90
C THR A 199 9.71 17.23 13.30
N MET A 200 9.00 18.00 14.10
CA MET A 200 8.59 19.36 13.79
C MET A 200 9.83 20.27 13.67
N GLN A 201 9.75 21.26 12.78
CA GLN A 201 10.74 22.32 12.63
C GLN A 201 10.26 23.53 13.42
N GLU A 202 11.08 23.99 14.37
CA GLU A 202 10.77 25.16 15.21
C GLU A 202 9.41 25.07 15.95
N GLY A 203 8.92 23.84 16.20
CA GLY A 203 7.63 23.60 16.85
C GLY A 203 6.40 23.73 15.94
N GLU A 204 6.60 23.86 14.62
CA GLU A 204 5.54 23.93 13.62
C GLU A 204 5.28 22.56 12.98
N PRO A 205 4.00 22.24 12.65
CA PRO A 205 3.69 21.07 11.84
C PRO A 205 4.52 21.05 10.57
N THR A 206 5.13 19.89 10.29
CA THR A 206 6.17 19.77 9.28
C THR A 206 5.87 18.64 8.32
N VAL A 207 6.08 18.88 7.04
CA VAL A 207 5.96 17.87 5.97
C VAL A 207 7.32 17.58 5.36
N TYR A 208 7.63 16.29 5.27
CA TYR A 208 8.78 15.75 4.58
C TYR A 208 8.28 15.06 3.31
N VAL A 209 8.73 15.53 2.15
CA VAL A 209 8.42 14.92 0.85
C VAL A 209 9.67 14.23 0.34
N CYS A 210 9.61 12.91 0.23
CA CYS A 210 10.72 12.07 -0.16
C CYS A 210 10.38 11.26 -1.42
N ARG A 211 11.43 10.83 -2.12
CA ARG A 211 11.33 9.82 -3.17
C ARG A 211 12.50 8.86 -3.00
N GLN A 212 12.23 7.57 -2.96
CA GLN A 212 13.25 6.55 -2.73
C GLN A 212 14.04 6.83 -1.44
N PHE A 213 13.36 7.29 -0.39
CA PHE A 213 13.93 7.62 0.93
C PHE A 213 14.93 8.79 0.92
N ALA A 214 15.04 9.53 -0.18
CA ALA A 214 15.75 10.80 -0.24
C ALA A 214 14.74 11.96 -0.16
N CYS A 215 14.84 12.75 0.91
CA CYS A 215 13.90 13.84 1.18
C CYS A 215 14.41 15.18 0.65
N GLN A 216 13.49 16.04 0.22
CA GLN A 216 13.76 17.45 0.03
C GLN A 216 13.83 18.17 1.40
N LEU A 217 14.10 19.47 1.39
CA LEU A 217 14.01 20.26 2.62
C LEU A 217 12.57 20.22 3.17
N PRO A 218 12.38 19.97 4.47
CA PRO A 218 11.06 19.95 5.07
C PRO A 218 10.40 21.32 5.01
N VAL A 219 9.07 21.34 4.91
CA VAL A 219 8.27 22.56 4.80
C VAL A 219 7.18 22.59 5.86
N THR A 220 6.78 23.79 6.26
CA THR A 220 5.78 24.02 7.33
C THR A 220 4.56 24.82 6.84
N THR A 221 4.52 25.20 5.56
CA THR A 221 3.42 25.99 4.97
C THR A 221 2.82 25.32 3.73
N PRO A 222 1.51 25.48 3.47
CA PRO A 222 0.87 24.95 2.26
C PRO A 222 1.51 25.43 0.95
N ASP A 223 1.79 26.73 0.82
CA ASP A 223 2.40 27.29 -0.41
C ASP A 223 3.77 26.64 -0.74
N ALA A 224 4.59 26.42 0.29
CA ALA A 224 5.88 25.75 0.12
C ALA A 224 5.69 24.26 -0.21
N LEU A 225 4.67 23.62 0.38
CA LEU A 225 4.34 22.22 0.12
C LEU A 225 3.83 21.98 -1.30
N GLN A 226 2.98 22.84 -1.83
CA GLN A 226 2.47 22.76 -3.20
C GLN A 226 3.62 22.62 -4.21
N SER A 227 4.68 23.43 -4.04
CA SER A 227 5.87 23.40 -4.89
C SER A 227 6.64 22.07 -4.87
N LEU A 228 6.49 21.25 -3.82
CA LEU A 228 7.10 19.91 -3.73
C LEU A 228 6.18 18.81 -4.28
N LEU A 229 4.88 19.09 -4.39
CA LEU A 229 3.84 18.15 -4.81
C LEU A 229 3.54 18.20 -6.30
N ASP A 230 3.94 19.25 -7.00
CA ASP A 230 3.91 19.34 -8.47
C ASP A 230 4.95 18.39 -9.13
#